data_AF-A0AAN5CGB3-F1
#
_entry.id   AF-A0AAN5CGB3-F1
#
_cell.length_a   1.000
_cell.length_b   1.000
_cell.length_c   1.000
_cell.angle_alpha   90.00
_cell.angle_beta   90.00
_cell.angle_gamma   90.00
#
_symmetry.space_group_name_H-M   'P 1'
#
loop_
_entity.id
_entity.type
_entity.pdbx_description
1 polymer ?
#
loop_
_entity_poly.entity_id
_entity_poly.type
_entity_poly.pdbx_seq_one_letter_code
_entity_poly.pdbx_strand_id
1 'polypeptide(L)'
;IQPSNILFADIDHLKICDLGLATEIAMQDGREISMTRTSIGTKLYWAPEQTYFKYTSKVDIFSLGLIVIEIIVYMDDVQRQVVSSKYPNILLSSIER
;
A
#
# COMPACT_ATOMS: atom_id res chain seq x y z
N ILE A 1 -0.85 -2.16 2.41
CA ILE A 1 0.49 -2.37 3.06
C ILE A 1 1.37 -1.12 2.88
N GLN A 2 2.35 -0.83 3.76
CA GLN A 2 3.32 0.29 3.61
C GLN A 2 4.76 -0.16 3.94
N PRO A 3 5.82 0.51 3.44
CA PRO A 3 7.23 0.12 3.67
C PRO A 3 7.63 0.07 5.15
N SER A 4 7.16 1.02 5.97
CA SER A 4 7.46 1.04 7.41
C SER A 4 6.95 -0.20 8.15
N ASN A 5 6.01 -0.93 7.55
CA ASN A 5 5.41 -2.14 8.09
C ASN A 5 6.09 -3.41 7.54
N ILE A 6 7.21 -3.28 6.80
CA ILE A 6 8.02 -4.39 6.31
C ILE A 6 9.39 -4.28 6.98
N LEU A 7 9.67 -5.17 7.92
CA LEU A 7 10.89 -5.18 8.73
C LEU A 7 11.89 -6.19 8.19
N PHE A 8 13.18 -5.87 8.28
CA PHE A 8 14.27 -6.82 8.08
C PHE A 8 14.42 -7.67 9.34
N ALA A 9 14.29 -8.98 9.21
CA ALA A 9 14.40 -9.91 10.33
C ALA A 9 15.76 -10.60 10.37
N ASP A 10 16.28 -11.01 9.22
CA ASP A 10 17.60 -11.59 9.02
C ASP A 10 18.01 -11.39 7.54
N ILE A 11 19.20 -11.85 7.17
CA ILE A 11 19.64 -11.97 5.78
C ILE A 11 18.56 -12.72 4.99
N ASP A 12 18.10 -12.10 3.90
CA ASP A 12 17.05 -12.60 3.00
C ASP A 12 15.68 -12.86 3.66
N HIS A 13 15.43 -12.36 4.88
CA HIS A 13 14.17 -12.53 5.58
C HIS A 13 13.51 -11.18 5.90
N LEU A 14 12.32 -10.97 5.33
CA LEU A 14 11.44 -9.86 5.65
C LEU A 14 10.25 -10.32 6.49
N LYS A 15 9.78 -9.47 7.42
CA LYS A 15 8.59 -9.68 8.22
C LYS A 15 7.61 -8.53 8.01
N ILE A 16 6.35 -8.87 7.71
CA ILE A 16 5.26 -7.91 7.69
C ILE A 16 4.78 -7.69 9.13
N CYS A 17 4.59 -6.44 9.52
CA CYS A 17 4.16 -6.02 10.85
C CYS A 17 2.96 -5.08 10.74
N ASP A 18 2.38 -4.71 11.89
CA ASP A 18 1.22 -3.82 11.98
C ASP A 18 0.01 -4.35 11.17
N LEU A 19 -0.59 -5.41 11.73
CA LEU A 19 -1.80 -6.06 11.24
C LEU A 19 -3.07 -5.48 11.90
N GLY A 20 -3.00 -4.29 12.52
CA GLY A 20 -4.13 -3.69 13.25
C GLY A 20 -5.35 -3.38 12.37
N LEU A 21 -5.17 -3.49 11.06
CA LEU A 21 -6.16 -3.25 10.02
C LEU A 21 -6.47 -4.50 9.19
N ALA A 22 -5.81 -5.63 9.47
CA ALA A 22 -6.08 -6.89 8.79
C ALA A 22 -7.49 -7.38 9.11
N THR A 23 -8.17 -7.96 8.12
CA THR A 23 -9.53 -8.47 8.26
C THR A 23 -9.68 -9.75 7.45
N GLU A 24 -10.65 -10.58 7.81
CA GLU A 24 -10.94 -11.82 7.10
C GLU A 24 -11.50 -11.52 5.71
N ILE A 25 -11.06 -12.27 4.69
CA ILE A 25 -11.56 -12.10 3.32
C ILE A 25 -13.00 -12.61 3.26
N ALA A 26 -13.92 -11.74 2.88
CA ALA A 26 -15.31 -12.12 2.68
C ALA A 26 -15.47 -12.90 1.36
N MET A 27 -16.09 -14.08 1.44
CA MET A 27 -16.31 -14.99 0.30
C MET A 27 -17.80 -15.25 0.08
N GLN A 28 -18.23 -15.26 -1.17
CA GLN A 28 -19.56 -15.68 -1.61
C GLN A 28 -19.43 -16.55 -2.87
N ASP A 29 -20.03 -17.74 -2.86
CA ASP A 29 -19.99 -18.69 -3.99
C ASP A 29 -18.56 -18.99 -4.50
N GLY A 30 -17.61 -19.10 -3.57
CA GLY A 30 -16.19 -19.34 -3.89
C GLY A 30 -15.45 -18.15 -4.49
N ARG A 31 -16.06 -16.96 -4.49
CA ARG A 31 -15.44 -15.71 -4.98
C ARG A 31 -15.32 -14.70 -3.85
N GLU A 32 -14.22 -13.96 -3.87
CA GLU A 32 -14.05 -12.83 -2.96
C GLU A 32 -15.06 -11.73 -3.29
N ILE A 33 -15.72 -11.20 -2.26
CA ILE A 33 -16.62 -10.06 -2.37
C ILE A 33 -15.99 -8.80 -1.77
N SER A 34 -16.38 -7.65 -2.30
CA SER A 34 -15.86 -6.37 -1.82
C SER A 34 -16.24 -6.14 -0.36
N MET A 35 -15.25 -5.80 0.46
CA MET A 35 -15.44 -5.45 1.85
C MET A 35 -15.56 -3.93 2.02
N THR A 36 -16.37 -3.52 3.00
CA THR A 36 -16.49 -2.12 3.39
C THR A 36 -15.58 -1.84 4.58
N ARG A 37 -14.65 -0.88 4.46
CA ARG A 37 -13.79 -0.47 5.58
C ARG A 37 -13.82 1.04 5.77
N THR A 38 -13.76 1.45 7.03
CA THR A 38 -13.58 2.85 7.42
C THR A 38 -12.27 3.39 6.86
N SER A 39 -12.26 4.65 6.42
CA SER A 39 -11.12 5.34 5.80
C SER A 39 -9.97 5.61 6.79
N ILE A 40 -9.41 4.56 7.38
CA ILE A 40 -8.37 4.61 8.40
C ILE A 40 -7.09 4.03 7.80
N GLY A 41 -6.01 4.82 7.82
CA GLY A 41 -4.67 4.46 7.35
C GLY A 41 -3.97 5.52 6.50
N THR A 42 -2.68 5.32 6.24
CA THR A 42 -1.86 6.17 5.36
C THR A 42 -2.27 5.99 3.89
N LYS A 43 -2.71 7.06 3.23
CA LYS A 43 -3.24 7.02 1.85
C LYS A 43 -2.21 6.73 0.76
N LEU A 44 -0.92 6.83 1.07
CA LEU A 44 0.19 6.76 0.10
C LEU A 44 0.19 5.48 -0.73
N TYR A 45 0.02 4.33 -0.09
CA TYR A 45 0.07 3.03 -0.75
C TYR A 45 -1.33 2.47 -1.06
N TRP A 46 -2.36 3.32 -1.07
CA TRP A 46 -3.73 2.88 -1.34
C TRP A 46 -3.97 2.61 -2.82
N ALA A 47 -4.68 1.52 -3.08
CA ALA A 47 -5.25 1.27 -4.39
C ALA A 47 -6.39 2.26 -4.69
N PRO A 48 -6.58 2.67 -5.95
CA PRO A 48 -7.57 3.68 -6.32
C PRO A 48 -9.00 3.30 -5.89
N GLU A 49 -9.34 2.01 -5.90
CA GLU A 49 -10.64 1.48 -5.49
C GLU A 49 -10.95 1.70 -4.00
N GLN A 50 -9.95 1.90 -3.14
CA GLN A 50 -10.14 2.13 -1.71
C GLN A 50 -10.87 3.44 -1.41
N THR A 51 -10.89 4.38 -2.37
CA THR A 51 -11.65 5.64 -2.29
C THR A 51 -13.17 5.40 -2.33
N TYR A 52 -13.61 4.29 -2.92
CA TYR A 52 -15.02 3.95 -3.07
C TYR A 52 -15.54 3.07 -1.93
N PHE A 53 -14.77 2.92 -0.85
CA PHE A 53 -15.08 2.15 0.35
C PHE A 53 -15.34 0.66 0.12
N LYS A 54 -15.28 0.16 -1.12
CA LYS A 54 -15.47 -1.24 -1.48
C LYS A 54 -14.22 -1.74 -2.16
N TYR A 55 -13.56 -2.71 -1.55
CA TYR A 55 -12.30 -3.23 -2.08
C TYR A 55 -12.10 -4.70 -1.72
N THR A 56 -11.11 -5.33 -2.34
CA THR A 56 -10.75 -6.75 -2.17
C THR A 56 -9.29 -6.86 -1.73
N SER A 57 -8.81 -8.07 -1.46
CA SER A 57 -7.42 -8.42 -1.17
C SER A 57 -6.42 -7.87 -2.20
N LYS A 58 -6.90 -7.51 -3.41
CA LYS A 58 -6.11 -6.87 -4.47
C LYS A 58 -5.50 -5.53 -4.08
N VAL A 59 -6.06 -4.84 -3.08
CA VAL A 59 -5.47 -3.57 -2.62
C VAL A 59 -4.08 -3.75 -2.02
N ASP A 60 -3.82 -4.88 -1.37
CA ASP A 60 -2.51 -5.18 -0.81
C ASP A 60 -1.50 -5.54 -1.92
N ILE A 61 -1.97 -6.11 -3.04
CA ILE A 61 -1.16 -6.34 -4.23
C ILE A 61 -0.76 -5.02 -4.89
N PHE A 62 -1.68 -4.05 -4.96
CA PHE A 62 -1.38 -2.71 -5.45
C PHE A 62 -0.31 -2.03 -4.58
N SER A 63 -0.51 -2.04 -3.25
CA SER A 63 0.49 -1.51 -2.31
C SER A 63 1.86 -2.17 -2.51
N LEU A 64 1.92 -3.50 -2.61
CA LEU A 64 3.17 -4.23 -2.80
C LEU A 64 3.85 -3.86 -4.13
N GLY A 65 3.08 -3.67 -5.21
CA GLY A 65 3.60 -3.22 -6.50
C GLY A 65 4.32 -1.87 -6.41
N LEU A 66 3.74 -0.91 -5.69
CA LEU A 66 4.38 0.39 -5.45
C LEU A 66 5.69 0.24 -4.67
N ILE A 67 5.71 -0.60 -3.64
CA ILE A 67 6.92 -0.87 -2.82
C ILE A 67 8.03 -1.49 -3.68
N VAL A 68 7.69 -2.47 -4.53
CA VAL A 68 8.66 -3.10 -5.43
C VAL A 68 9.21 -2.09 -6.45
N ILE A 69 8.36 -1.23 -7.02
CA ILE A 69 8.82 -0.17 -7.93
C ILE A 69 9.79 0.78 -7.21
N GLU A 70 9.51 1.14 -5.97
CA GLU A 70 10.38 2.01 -5.16
C GLU A 70 11.74 1.36 -4.85
N ILE A 71 11.79 0.04 -4.70
CA ILE A 71 13.04 -0.70 -4.51
C ILE A 71 13.87 -0.76 -5.81
N ILE A 72 13.20 -0.98 -6.94
CA ILE A 72 13.88 -1.14 -8.24
C ILE A 72 14.33 0.21 -8.81
N VAL A 73 13.51 1.25 -8.63
CA VAL A 73 13.78 2.59 -9.16
C VAL A 73 14.42 3.43 -8.06
N TYR A 74 15.72 3.65 -8.17
CA TYR A 74 16.39 4.65 -7.36
C TYR A 74 15.83 6.04 -7.74
N MET A 75 15.06 6.62 -6.83
CA MET A 75 14.62 8.01 -6.91
C MET A 75 15.29 8.79 -5.79
N ASP A 76 15.99 9.86 -6.13
CA ASP A 76 16.35 10.87 -5.14
C ASP A 76 15.10 11.65 -4.67
N ASP A 77 15.25 12.41 -3.58
CA ASP A 77 14.13 13.14 -2.98
C ASP A 77 13.47 14.14 -3.95
N VAL A 78 14.24 14.71 -4.90
CA VAL A 78 13.73 15.66 -5.89
C VAL A 78 12.89 14.92 -6.93
N GLN A 79 13.39 13.81 -7.46
CA GLN A 79 12.65 12.95 -8.39
C GLN A 79 11.36 12.44 -7.75
N ARG A 80 11.42 12.07 -6.47
CA ARG A 80 10.27 11.62 -5.70
C ARG A 80 9.20 12.72 -5.56
N GLN A 81 9.61 13.96 -5.28
CA GLN A 81 8.70 15.12 -5.25
C GLN A 81 8.07 15.40 -6.63
N VAL A 82 8.85 15.31 -7.71
CA VAL A 82 8.36 15.54 -9.08
C VAL A 82 7.33 14.50 -9.48
N VAL A 83 7.62 13.21 -9.26
CA VAL A 83 6.69 12.12 -9.57
C VAL A 83 5.43 12.24 -8.71
N SER A 84 5.59 12.64 -7.44
CA SER A 84 4.46 12.86 -6.55
C SER A 84 3.55 14.01 -6.99
N SER A 85 4.14 15.12 -7.44
CA SER A 85 3.38 16.26 -7.96
C SER A 85 2.68 15.93 -9.28
N LYS A 86 3.33 15.16 -10.17
CA LYS A 86 2.79 14.81 -11.49
C LYS A 86 1.75 13.70 -11.44
N TYR A 87 1.89 12.77 -10.49
CA TYR A 87 1.01 11.63 -10.30
C TYR A 87 0.58 11.56 -8.83
N PRO A 88 -0.33 12.45 -8.39
CA PRO A 88 -0.73 12.57 -6.98
C PRO A 88 -1.42 11.31 -6.43
N ASN A 89 -1.78 10.36 -7.28
CA ASN A 89 -2.40 9.09 -6.90
C ASN A 89 -1.44 7.89 -6.99
N ILE A 90 -0.18 8.10 -7.40
CA ILE A 90 0.81 7.02 -7.58
C ILE A 90 1.89 7.10 -6.51
N LEU A 91 2.32 8.31 -6.13
CA LEU A 91 3.31 8.55 -5.09
C LEU A 91 2.89 9.83 -4.34
N LEU A 92 2.66 9.76 -3.04
CA LEU A 92 2.47 10.90 -2.15
C LEU A 92 3.67 10.99 -1.20
N SER A 93 4.44 12.05 -1.35
CA SER A 93 5.46 12.45 -0.40
C SER A 93 4.86 12.61 1.01
N SER A 94 5.31 11.79 1.96
CA SER A 94 5.37 12.26 3.35
C SER A 94 6.61 13.14 3.49
N ILE A 95 6.47 14.42 3.15
CA ILE A 95 7.16 15.46 3.90
C ILE A 95 6.40 15.54 5.22
N GLU A 96 6.88 14.78 6.19
CA GLU A 96 6.79 15.01 7.63
C GLU A 96 7.69 13.94 8.28
N ARG A 97 9.00 14.15 8.12
CA ARG A 97 10.00 13.74 9.11
C ARG A 97 10.56 15.01 9.73
#